data_AF-A0A1M6TAY5-F1
#
_entry.id   AF-A0A1M6TAY5-F1
#
_cell.length_a   1.000
_cell.length_b   1.000
_cell.length_c   1.000
_cell.angle_alpha   90.00
_cell.angle_beta   90.00
_cell.angle_gamma   90.00
#
_symmetry.space_group_name_H-M   'P 1'
#
loop_
_entity.id
_entity.type
_entity.pdbx_description
1 polymer ?
#
loop_
_entity_poly.entity_id
_entity_poly.type
_entity_poly.pdbx_seq_one_letter_code
_entity_poly.pdbx_strand_id
1 'polypeptide(L)'
;MKGFIILVASIAVAAIFASQFLESPQERECGSRDAAYAAIKESIEGRLKAPSTADWPSRNDSKVLVAKSDSGECSYEAWGYVDAENGFGAMIRSEYYAEIWYSKDDMRWITTRIDM
;
A
#
# COMPACT_ATOMS: atom_id res chain seq x y z
N MET A 1 8.83 43.17 17.09
CA MET A 1 9.22 41.85 17.65
C MET A 1 8.10 40.81 17.62
N LYS A 2 6.89 41.09 18.14
CA LYS A 2 5.78 40.10 18.15
C LYS A 2 5.36 39.60 16.75
N GLY A 3 5.28 40.48 15.75
CA GLY A 3 4.96 40.08 14.36
C GLY A 3 6.04 39.24 13.66
N PHE A 4 7.31 39.40 14.04
CA PHE A 4 8.42 38.59 13.50
C PHE A 4 8.41 37.17 14.08
N ILE A 5 8.08 37.03 15.37
CA ILE A 5 7.96 35.73 16.04
C ILE A 5 6.78 34.93 15.46
N ILE A 6 5.65 35.58 15.16
CA ILE A 6 4.48 34.92 14.55
C ILE A 6 4.80 34.43 13.12
N LEU A 7 5.50 35.24 12.31
CA LEU A 7 5.89 34.85 10.95
C LEU A 7 6.83 33.63 10.94
N VAL A 8 7.83 33.61 11.84
CA VAL A 8 8.80 32.50 11.94
C VAL A 8 8.11 31.22 12.43
N ALA A 9 7.20 31.31 13.40
CA ALA A 9 6.42 30.15 13.85
C ALA A 9 5.51 29.58 12.74
N SER A 10 4.94 30.43 11.89
CA SER A 10 4.10 30.02 10.77
C SER A 10 4.87 29.24 9.71
N ILE A 11 6.09 29.69 9.39
CA ILE A 11 6.97 29.04 8.40
C ILE A 11 7.47 27.70 8.94
N ALA A 12 7.82 27.63 10.24
CA ALA A 12 8.24 26.37 10.86
C ALA A 12 7.13 25.31 10.83
N VAL A 13 5.88 25.70 11.12
CA VAL A 13 4.72 24.79 11.03
C VAL A 13 4.49 24.34 9.59
N ALA A 14 4.54 25.25 8.62
CA ALA A 14 4.39 24.90 7.20
C ALA A 14 5.50 23.95 6.71
N ALA A 15 6.75 24.13 7.16
CA ALA A 15 7.85 23.23 6.82
C ALA A 15 7.70 21.84 7.44
N ILE A 16 7.20 21.75 8.69
CA ILE A 16 6.90 20.47 9.35
C ILE A 16 5.78 19.74 8.60
N PHE A 17 4.72 20.43 8.16
CA PHE A 17 3.67 19.84 7.34
C PHE A 17 4.17 19.43 5.95
N ALA A 18 5.02 20.24 5.30
CA ALA A 18 5.58 19.93 3.99
C ALA A 18 6.48 18.70 4.01
N SER A 19 7.26 18.50 5.08
CA SER A 19 8.17 17.35 5.20
C SER A 19 7.45 16.00 5.25
N GLN A 20 6.17 15.97 5.67
CA GLN A 20 5.35 14.75 5.66
C GLN A 20 4.81 14.40 4.26
N PHE A 21 4.91 15.34 3.30
CA PHE A 21 4.36 15.21 1.94
C PHE A 21 5.45 15.11 0.85
N LEU A 22 6.72 15.03 1.24
CA LEU A 22 7.82 14.80 0.29
C LEU A 22 7.85 13.32 -0.10
N GLU A 23 6.92 12.91 -0.95
CA GLU A 23 7.05 11.66 -1.70
C GLU A 23 8.34 11.70 -2.52
N SER A 24 9.06 10.58 -2.54
CA SER A 24 10.27 10.49 -3.36
C SER A 24 9.90 10.61 -4.84
N PRO A 25 10.78 11.18 -5.70
CA PRO A 25 10.53 11.27 -7.14
C PRO A 25 10.14 9.92 -7.76
N GLN A 26 10.73 8.83 -7.26
CA GLN A 26 10.43 7.48 -7.70
C GLN A 26 9.04 6.99 -7.28
N GLU A 27 8.55 7.34 -6.09
CA GLU A 27 7.18 7.00 -5.66
C GLU A 27 6.12 7.76 -6.47
N ARG A 28 6.43 8.98 -6.90
CA ARG A 28 5.55 9.72 -7.82
C ARG A 28 5.45 9.04 -9.19
N GLU A 29 6.54 8.42 -9.64
CA GLU A 29 6.62 7.80 -10.95
C GLU A 29 6.11 6.35 -10.97
N CYS A 30 6.32 5.62 -9.87
CA CYS A 30 6.03 4.19 -9.76
C CYS A 30 4.88 3.84 -8.81
N GLY A 31 4.28 4.85 -8.15
CA GLY A 31 3.37 4.65 -7.04
C GLY A 31 4.09 4.36 -5.71
N SER A 32 3.41 4.69 -4.61
CA SER A 32 3.89 4.49 -3.25
C SER A 32 3.66 3.06 -2.77
N ARG A 33 4.35 2.67 -1.69
CA ARG A 33 4.11 1.38 -1.00
C ARG A 33 2.66 1.24 -0.51
N ASP A 34 2.01 2.35 -0.14
CA ASP A 34 0.60 2.34 0.28
C ASP A 34 -0.33 2.07 -0.91
N ALA A 35 -0.08 2.71 -2.06
CA ALA A 35 -0.83 2.46 -3.28
C ALA A 35 -0.63 1.02 -3.77
N ALA A 36 0.60 0.51 -3.72
CA ALA A 36 0.90 -0.88 -4.06
C ALA A 36 0.16 -1.87 -3.16
N TYR A 37 0.15 -1.63 -1.86
CA TYR A 37 -0.58 -2.47 -0.91
C TYR A 37 -2.09 -2.47 -1.18
N ALA A 38 -2.67 -1.30 -1.47
CA ALA A 38 -4.08 -1.20 -1.84
C ALA A 38 -4.41 -2.01 -3.10
N ALA A 39 -3.57 -1.92 -4.14
CA ALA A 39 -3.76 -2.66 -5.39
C ALA A 39 -3.61 -4.19 -5.21
N ILE A 40 -2.71 -4.63 -4.32
CA ILE A 40 -2.58 -6.04 -3.95
C ILE A 40 -3.87 -6.54 -3.29
N LYS A 41 -4.44 -5.78 -2.35
CA LYS A 41 -5.71 -6.15 -1.70
C LYS A 41 -6.83 -6.32 -2.72
N GLU A 42 -7.00 -5.35 -3.63
CA GLU A 42 -7.99 -5.43 -4.71
C GLU A 42 -7.78 -6.67 -5.59
N SER A 43 -6.54 -6.99 -5.91
CA SER A 43 -6.21 -8.16 -6.74
C SER A 43 -6.49 -9.50 -6.03
N ILE A 44 -6.32 -9.54 -4.72
CA ILE A 44 -6.59 -10.73 -3.90
C ILE A 44 -8.09 -10.89 -3.62
N GLU A 45 -8.85 -9.79 -3.47
CA GLU A 45 -10.29 -9.84 -3.22
C GLU A 45 -11.02 -10.71 -4.24
N GLY A 46 -10.64 -10.64 -5.52
CA GLY A 46 -11.20 -11.48 -6.59
C GLY A 46 -10.96 -12.99 -6.44
N ARG A 47 -10.10 -13.42 -5.49
CA ARG A 47 -9.79 -14.84 -5.20
C ARG A 47 -10.51 -15.37 -3.96
N LEU A 48 -11.10 -14.49 -3.15
CA LEU A 48 -11.79 -14.87 -1.91
C LEU A 48 -13.18 -15.45 -2.20
N LYS A 49 -13.67 -16.34 -1.33
CA LYS A 49 -15.02 -16.92 -1.46
C LYS A 49 -16.12 -15.93 -1.11
N ALA A 50 -15.87 -15.06 -0.13
CA ALA A 50 -16.76 -13.99 0.27
C ALA A 50 -15.98 -12.66 0.36
N PRO A 51 -15.65 -12.02 -0.77
CA PRO A 51 -14.76 -10.85 -0.79
C PRO A 51 -15.22 -9.70 0.11
N SER A 52 -16.54 -9.50 0.23
CA SER A 52 -17.13 -8.46 1.08
C SER A 52 -16.93 -8.67 2.58
N THR A 53 -16.43 -9.84 3.00
CA THR A 53 -16.12 -10.18 4.40
C THR A 53 -14.63 -10.06 4.71
N ALA A 54 -13.82 -9.67 3.73
CA ALA A 54 -12.38 -9.56 3.89
C ALA A 54 -12.02 -8.48 4.93
N ASP A 55 -11.31 -8.89 5.96
CA ASP A 55 -10.67 -8.03 6.94
C ASP A 55 -9.15 -8.06 6.74
N TRP A 56 -8.60 -6.86 6.58
CA TRP A 56 -7.22 -6.65 6.14
C TRP A 56 -6.40 -5.99 7.25
N PRO A 57 -5.21 -6.51 7.57
CA PRO A 57 -4.31 -5.83 8.48
C PRO A 57 -3.89 -4.46 7.94
N SER A 58 -3.44 -3.59 8.84
CA SER A 58 -2.72 -2.39 8.46
C SER A 58 -1.42 -2.76 7.72
N ARG A 59 -0.97 -1.93 6.78
CA ARG A 59 0.36 -2.08 6.16
C ARG A 59 1.49 -2.13 7.20
N ASN A 60 1.30 -1.48 8.35
CA ASN A 60 2.28 -1.44 9.44
C ASN A 60 2.16 -2.61 10.43
N ASP A 61 1.26 -3.57 10.19
CA ASP A 61 1.20 -4.79 11.00
C ASP A 61 2.53 -5.55 10.89
N SER A 62 3.01 -6.09 12.01
CA SER A 62 4.25 -6.85 12.09
C SER A 62 4.33 -8.07 11.15
N LYS A 63 3.19 -8.58 10.70
CA LYS A 63 3.09 -9.72 9.78
C LYS A 63 2.86 -9.31 8.33
N VAL A 64 2.84 -8.00 8.05
CA VAL A 64 2.73 -7.46 6.71
C VAL A 64 4.10 -6.90 6.30
N LEU A 65 4.61 -7.38 5.18
CA LEU A 65 5.81 -6.85 4.55
C LEU A 65 5.45 -6.39 3.15
N VAL A 66 5.62 -5.10 2.86
CA VAL A 66 5.51 -4.55 1.50
C VAL A 66 6.87 -4.03 1.09
N ALA A 67 7.48 -4.60 0.08
CA ALA A 67 8.82 -4.25 -0.39
C ALA A 67 8.81 -3.91 -1.87
N LYS A 68 9.86 -3.22 -2.34
CA LYS A 68 10.13 -3.17 -3.78
C LYS A 68 10.59 -4.56 -4.21
N SER A 69 10.09 -5.03 -5.35
CA SER A 69 10.49 -6.31 -5.90
C SER A 69 11.72 -6.15 -6.78
N ASP A 70 12.56 -7.18 -6.82
CA ASP A 70 13.70 -7.28 -7.74
C ASP A 70 13.27 -7.58 -9.19
N SER A 71 11.97 -7.82 -9.42
CA SER A 71 11.40 -8.15 -10.74
C SER A 71 11.46 -7.01 -11.77
N GLY A 72 11.73 -5.77 -11.35
CA GLY A 72 11.92 -4.65 -12.27
C GLY A 72 11.63 -3.28 -11.67
N GLU A 73 11.80 -2.25 -12.51
CA GLU A 73 11.41 -0.88 -12.14
C GLU A 73 9.91 -0.82 -11.85
N CYS A 74 9.52 -0.02 -10.84
CA CYS A 74 8.13 0.12 -10.40
C CYS A 74 7.42 -1.18 -9.97
N SER A 75 8.18 -2.19 -9.53
CA SER A 75 7.62 -3.43 -9.02
C SER A 75 7.59 -3.45 -7.49
N TYR A 76 6.52 -4.00 -6.94
CA TYR A 76 6.33 -4.20 -5.50
C TYR A 76 5.88 -5.62 -5.23
N GLU A 77 6.24 -6.10 -4.06
CA GLU A 77 5.78 -7.38 -3.53
C GLU A 77 5.27 -7.21 -2.11
N ALA A 78 4.33 -8.08 -1.72
CA ALA A 78 3.84 -8.13 -0.36
C ALA A 78 3.63 -9.54 0.15
N TRP A 79 4.00 -9.72 1.42
CA TRP A 79 3.58 -10.84 2.27
C TRP A 79 2.61 -10.33 3.32
N GLY A 80 1.58 -11.11 3.60
CA GLY A 80 0.61 -10.76 4.63
C GLY A 80 -0.44 -11.83 4.83
N TYR A 81 -1.55 -11.42 5.43
CA TYR A 81 -2.71 -12.27 5.61
C TYR A 81 -4.00 -11.49 5.38
N VAL A 82 -5.08 -12.22 5.11
CA VAL A 82 -6.45 -11.71 5.07
C VAL A 82 -7.35 -12.66 5.83
N ASP A 83 -8.25 -12.12 6.64
CA ASP A 83 -9.29 -12.89 7.29
C ASP A 83 -10.57 -12.75 6.46
N ALA A 84 -11.16 -13.86 5.99
CA ALA A 84 -12.39 -13.81 5.20
C ALA A 84 -13.24 -15.06 5.42
N GLU A 85 -14.55 -14.95 5.18
CA GLU A 85 -15.43 -16.11 5.23
C GLU A 85 -15.16 -17.09 4.08
N ASN A 86 -15.14 -18.38 4.42
CA ASN A 86 -15.20 -19.46 3.43
C ASN A 86 -16.64 -19.73 2.96
N GLY A 87 -16.84 -20.72 2.10
CA GLY A 87 -18.17 -21.09 1.58
C GLY A 87 -19.17 -21.61 2.63
N PHE A 88 -18.75 -21.82 3.88
CA PHE A 88 -19.59 -22.23 5.00
C PHE A 88 -19.87 -21.10 5.99
N GLY A 89 -19.44 -19.87 5.71
CA GLY A 89 -19.61 -18.71 6.59
C GLY A 89 -18.67 -18.71 7.80
N ALA A 90 -17.60 -19.50 7.78
CA ALA A 90 -16.58 -19.49 8.82
C ALA A 90 -15.45 -18.52 8.45
N MET A 91 -15.06 -17.64 9.37
CA MET A 91 -13.89 -16.77 9.22
C MET A 91 -12.60 -17.57 9.25
N ILE A 92 -11.82 -17.49 8.16
CA ILE A 92 -10.53 -18.17 8.00
C ILE A 92 -9.46 -17.13 7.66
N ARG A 93 -8.29 -17.28 8.30
CA ARG A 93 -7.09 -16.55 7.93
C ARG A 93 -6.36 -17.25 6.79
N SER A 94 -6.13 -16.53 5.70
CA SER A 94 -5.26 -16.98 4.60
C SER A 94 -4.03 -16.10 4.51
N GLU A 95 -2.86 -16.71 4.51
CA GLU A 95 -1.60 -16.02 4.22
C GLU A 95 -1.47 -15.83 2.70
N TYR A 96 -0.73 -14.81 2.27
CA TYR A 96 -0.48 -14.59 0.86
C TYR A 96 0.93 -14.06 0.60
N TYR A 97 1.34 -14.28 -0.64
CA TYR A 97 2.38 -13.54 -1.32
C TYR A 97 1.81 -12.95 -2.62
N ALA A 98 2.14 -11.72 -2.96
CA ALA A 98 1.72 -11.10 -4.21
C ALA A 98 2.82 -10.20 -4.79
N GLU A 99 2.94 -10.19 -6.11
CA GLU A 99 3.79 -9.29 -6.89
C GLU A 99 2.93 -8.48 -7.85
N ILE A 100 3.23 -7.19 -7.94
CA ILE A 100 2.61 -6.26 -8.88
C ILE A 100 3.67 -5.34 -9.49
N TRP A 101 3.37 -4.75 -10.64
CA TRP A 101 4.14 -3.65 -11.21
C TRP A 101 3.23 -2.53 -11.70
N TYR A 102 3.71 -1.29 -11.67
CA TYR A 102 2.96 -0.14 -12.18
C TYR A 102 3.22 0.07 -13.67
N SER A 103 2.19 -0.08 -14.49
CA SER A 103 2.24 0.27 -15.91
C SER A 103 2.04 1.77 -16.08
N LYS A 104 3.12 2.47 -16.49
CA LYS A 104 3.07 3.91 -16.78
C LYS A 104 2.21 4.21 -18.01
N ASP A 105 2.20 3.31 -18.99
CA ASP A 105 1.40 3.46 -20.22
C ASP A 105 -0.10 3.37 -19.95
N ASP A 106 -0.51 2.36 -19.17
CA ASP A 106 -1.91 2.14 -18.80
C ASP A 106 -2.33 2.93 -17.55
N MET A 107 -1.37 3.59 -16.88
CA MET A 107 -1.51 4.27 -15.58
C MET A 107 -2.17 3.39 -14.50
N ARG A 108 -1.88 2.09 -14.47
CA ARG A 108 -2.51 1.13 -13.54
C ARG A 108 -1.53 0.08 -13.02
N TRP A 109 -1.88 -0.51 -11.89
CA TRP A 109 -1.18 -1.67 -11.35
C TRP A 109 -1.55 -2.93 -12.12
N ILE A 110 -0.54 -3.74 -12.40
CA ILE A 110 -0.66 -5.04 -13.07
C ILE A 110 -0.15 -6.11 -12.12
N THR A 111 -1.01 -7.06 -11.81
CA THR A 111 -0.64 -8.22 -10.99
C THR A 111 0.08 -9.25 -11.81
N THR A 112 1.30 -9.58 -11.38
CA THR A 112 2.15 -10.61 -12.01
C THR A 112 2.02 -11.94 -11.31
N ARG A 113 1.89 -11.94 -9.99
CA ARG A 113 1.84 -13.16 -9.19
C ARG A 113 1.00 -13.00 -7.93
N ILE A 114 0.25 -14.03 -7.59
CA ILE A 114 -0.40 -14.17 -6.29
C ILE A 114 -0.37 -15.66 -5.90
N ASP A 115 0.17 -15.94 -4.73
CA ASP A 115 0.18 -17.23 -4.06
C ASP A 115 -0.61 -17.10 -2.74
N MET A 116 -1.56 -18.01 -2.49
CA MET A 116 -2.44 -18.05 -1.31
C MET A 116 -2.72 -19.48 -0.89
#